data_AF-A0A0K2UAA3-F1
#
_entry.id   AF-A0A0K2UAA3-F1
#
_cell.length_a   1.000
_cell.length_b   1.000
_cell.length_c   1.000
_cell.angle_alpha   90.00
_cell.angle_beta   90.00
_cell.angle_gamma   90.00
#
_symmetry.space_group_name_H-M   'P 1'
#
loop_
_entity.id
_entity.type
_entity.pdbx_description
1 polymer ?
#
loop_
_entity_poly.entity_id
_entity_poly.type
_entity_poly.pdbx_seq_one_letter_code
_entity_poly.pdbx_strand_id
1 'polypeptide(L)' 'MQFELMDPPPKNRAGIGHLFLVGGFAESPVVQNAIRNALSSKLRVIIPQGVGVAVLKGAVLYGLDPSIVFARRSRKTYGI' A
#
# COMPACT_ATOMS: atom_id res chain seq x y z
N MET A 1 -8.37 -13.12 -10.05
CA MET A 1 -7.60 -13.00 -11.31
C MET A 1 -7.25 -11.54 -11.58
N GLN A 2 -6.22 -10.99 -10.92
CA GLN A 2 -5.33 -9.88 -11.37
C GLN A 2 -4.45 -9.41 -10.18
N PHE A 3 -3.74 -10.31 -9.49
CA PHE A 3 -2.71 -9.94 -8.51
C PHE A 3 -1.34 -10.58 -8.81
N GLU A 4 -1.25 -11.36 -9.89
CA GLU A 4 -0.09 -12.21 -10.20
C GLU A 4 0.93 -11.60 -11.18
N LEU A 5 0.75 -10.35 -11.61
CA LEU A 5 1.74 -9.65 -12.46
C LEU A 5 2.17 -8.36 -11.78
N MET A 6 3.01 -8.51 -10.75
CA MET A 6 3.82 -7.42 -10.20
C MET A 6 5.28 -7.73 -10.53
N ASP A 7 5.85 -7.01 -11.48
CA ASP A 7 7.28 -7.13 -11.86
C ASP A 7 8.18 -6.92 -10.64
N PRO A 8 9.34 -7.62 -10.56
CA PRO A 8 10.25 -7.49 -9.43
C PRO A 8 10.75 -6.04 -9.29
N PRO A 9 10.75 -5.50 -8.05
CA PRO A 9 11.06 -4.09 -7.83
C PRO A 9 12.53 -3.79 -8.18
N PRO A 10 12.82 -2.65 -8.84
CA PRO A 10 14.19 -2.22 -9.10
C PRO A 10 14.91 -1.96 -7.77
N LYS A 11 16.06 -2.61 -7.60
CA LYS A 11 16.93 -2.58 -6.43
C LYS A 11 17.51 -1.17 -6.24
N ASN A 12 16.86 -0.34 -5.43
CA ASN A 12 17.40 0.94 -5.00
C ASN A 12 17.81 0.88 -3.51
N ARG A 13 18.91 1.53 -3.15
CA ARG A 13 19.60 1.36 -1.84
C ARG A 13 18.80 1.83 -0.60
N ALA A 14 17.65 2.47 -0.80
CA ALA A 14 16.55 2.56 0.17
C ALA A 14 15.32 1.95 -0.51
N GLY A 15 15.13 0.63 -0.31
CA GLY A 15 14.33 -0.25 -1.18
C GLY A 15 12.82 -0.11 -1.08
N ILE A 16 12.28 1.07 -1.37
CA ILE A 16 10.83 1.28 -1.52
C ILE A 16 10.59 1.50 -3.02
N GLY A 17 9.91 0.56 -3.69
CA GLY A 17 9.59 0.64 -5.12
C GLY A 17 8.15 1.09 -5.40
N HIS A 18 7.26 0.96 -4.41
CA HIS A 18 5.83 1.13 -4.58
C HIS A 18 5.23 1.97 -3.44
N LEU A 19 4.31 2.85 -3.80
CA LEU A 19 3.48 3.60 -2.87
C LEU A 19 2.02 3.28 -3.17
N PHE A 20 1.30 2.75 -2.18
CA PHE A 20 -0.13 2.48 -2.29
C PHE A 20 -0.91 3.60 -1.63
N LEU A 21 -1.78 4.26 -2.40
CA LEU A 21 -2.66 5.29 -1.88
C LEU A 21 -4.01 4.66 -1.48
N VAL A 22 -4.32 4.66 -0.18
CA VAL A 22 -5.54 4.05 0.39
C VAL A 22 -6.33 5.05 1.25
N GLY A 23 -7.63 4.82 1.42
CA GLY A 23 -8.54 5.68 2.20
C GLY A 23 -9.36 6.67 1.37
N GLY A 24 -10.33 7.35 1.97
CA GLY A 24 -11.25 8.25 1.25
C GLY A 24 -10.57 9.46 0.58
N PHE A 25 -9.51 10.00 1.18
CA PHE A 25 -8.74 11.10 0.58
C PHE A 25 -7.97 10.70 -0.67
N ALA A 26 -7.72 9.41 -0.87
CA ALA A 26 -7.06 8.90 -2.04
C ALA A 26 -7.91 9.02 -3.31
N GLU A 27 -9.23 9.20 -3.18
CA GLU A 27 -10.14 9.43 -4.30
C GLU A 27 -10.07 10.86 -4.84
N SER A 28 -9.49 11.79 -4.07
CA SER A 28 -9.37 13.18 -4.50
C SER A 28 -8.33 13.34 -5.60
N PRO A 29 -8.70 13.87 -6.79
CA PRO A 29 -7.75 14.10 -7.88
C PRO A 29 -6.66 15.11 -7.52
N VAL A 30 -6.95 16.05 -6.62
CA VAL A 30 -5.98 17.05 -6.13
C VAL A 30 -4.87 16.37 -5.34
N VAL A 31 -5.23 15.49 -4.41
CA VAL A 31 -4.28 14.74 -3.58
C VAL A 31 -3.47 13.77 -4.44
N GLN A 32 -4.13 13.07 -5.38
CA GLN A 32 -3.45 12.18 -6.31
C GLN A 32 -2.40 12.93 -7.14
N ASN A 33 -2.73 14.08 -7.71
CA ASN A 33 -1.81 14.86 -8.53
C ASN A 33 -0.65 15.43 -7.68
N ALA A 34 -0.91 15.93 -6.48
CA ALA A 34 0.14 16.41 -5.59
C ALA A 34 1.14 15.31 -5.23
N ILE A 35 0.64 14.10 -4.91
CA ILE A 35 1.47 12.94 -4.56
C ILE A 35 2.24 12.42 -5.77
N ARG A 36 1.59 12.35 -6.94
CA ARG A 36 2.27 11.98 -8.19
C ARG A 36 3.39 12.98 -8.51
N ASN A 37 3.13 14.28 -8.44
CA ASN A 37 4.15 15.28 -8.72
C ASN A 37 5.32 15.23 -7.72
N ALA A 38 5.04 14.99 -6.43
CA ALA A 38 6.08 14.93 -5.41
C ALA A 38 6.93 13.65 -5.45
N LEU A 39 6.33 12.50 -5.80
CA LEU A 39 6.94 11.18 -5.58
C LEU A 39 7.12 10.34 -6.84
N SER A 40 6.55 10.72 -7.99
CA SER A 40 6.63 9.94 -9.24
C SER A 40 8.04 9.85 -9.81
N SER A 41 8.98 10.69 -9.37
CA SER A 41 10.39 10.61 -9.78
C SER A 41 11.17 9.47 -9.11
N LYS A 42 10.66 8.94 -7.99
CA LYS A 42 11.36 7.94 -7.16
C LYS A 42 10.54 6.67 -6.91
N LEU A 43 9.21 6.76 -6.97
CA LEU A 43 8.29 5.70 -6.54
C LEU A 43 7.15 5.49 -7.55
N ARG A 44 6.73 4.25 -7.75
CA ARG A 44 5.52 3.93 -8.52
C ARG A 44 4.29 4.09 -7.61
N VAL A 45 3.49 5.13 -7.87
CA VAL A 45 2.23 5.39 -7.14
C VAL A 45 1.10 4.54 -7.73
N ILE A 46 0.57 3.61 -6.92
CA ILE A 46 -0.50 2.69 -7.28
C ILE A 46 -1.77 3.09 -6.53
N ILE A 47 -2.85 3.29 -7.27
CA ILE A 47 -4.17 3.58 -6.72
C ILE A 47 -5.06 2.38 -7.03
N PRO A 48 -5.44 1.58 -6.02
CA PRO A 48 -6.29 0.42 -6.23
C PRO A 48 -7.70 0.85 -6.68
N GLN A 49 -8.29 0.08 -7.59
CA GLN A 49 -9.68 0.25 -8.02
C GLN A 49 -10.60 -0.08 -6.83
N GLY A 50 -11.19 0.96 -6.22
CA GLY A 50 -11.97 0.85 -4.98
C GLY A 50 -11.12 1.08 -3.74
N VAL A 51 -10.75 2.34 -3.50
CA VAL A 51 -9.79 2.75 -2.48
C VAL A 51 -10.30 2.50 -1.05
N GLY A 52 -11.62 2.57 -0.87
CA GLY A 52 -12.30 2.20 0.39
C GLY A 52 -12.33 0.70 0.68
N VAL A 53 -12.35 -0.15 -0.36
CA VAL A 53 -12.45 -1.62 -0.18
C VAL A 53 -11.09 -2.31 -0.15
N ALA A 54 -10.00 -1.62 -0.48
CA ALA A 54 -8.65 -2.19 -0.47
C ALA A 54 -8.26 -2.72 0.92
N VAL A 55 -8.58 -1.97 1.98
CA VAL A 55 -8.30 -2.37 3.37
C VAL A 55 -9.13 -3.60 3.75
N LEU A 56 -10.43 -3.60 3.41
CA LEU A 56 -11.32 -4.72 3.69
C LEU A 56 -10.87 -5.99 2.96
N LYS A 57 -10.55 -5.89 1.67
CA LYS A 57 -10.04 -7.02 0.87
C LYS A 57 -8.77 -7.60 1.48
N GLY A 58 -7.83 -6.75 1.90
CA GLY A 58 -6.62 -7.19 2.61
C GLY A 58 -6.92 -7.90 3.93
N ALA A 59 -7.88 -7.39 4.70
CA ALA A 59 -8.29 -8.01 5.96
C ALA A 59 -8.96 -9.39 5.74
N VAL A 60 -9.79 -9.54 4.71
CA VAL A 60 -10.41 -10.83 4.36
C VAL A 60 -9.35 -11.82 3.90
N LEU A 61 -8.39 -11.40 3.05
CA LEU A 61 -7.28 -12.24 2.63
C LEU A 61 -6.48 -12.74 3.84
N TYR A 62 -6.22 -11.87 4.82
CA TYR A 62 -5.55 -12.27 6.07
C TYR A 62 -6.38 -13.24 6.91
N GLY A 63 -7.71 -13.11 6.91
CA GLY A 63 -8.59 -14.06 7.60
C GLY A 63 -8.64 -15.44 6.95
N LEU A 64 -8.47 -15.51 5.62
CA LEU A 64 -8.42 -16.76 4.86
C LEU A 64 -7.06 -17.46 4.99
N ASP A 65 -5.98 -16.69 4.91
CA ASP A 65 -4.61 -17.19 5.06
C ASP A 65 -3.83 -16.28 6.01
N PRO A 66 -3.65 -16.70 7.29
CA PRO A 66 -2.90 -15.91 8.26
C PRO A 66 -1.38 -15.94 8.00
N SER A 67 -0.86 -16.81 7.12
CA SER A 67 0.57 -16.88 6.81
C SER A 67 1.08 -15.67 6.02
N ILE A 68 0.18 -14.87 5.45
CA ILE A 68 0.52 -13.69 4.66
C ILE A 68 1.09 -12.53 5.50
N VAL A 69 0.84 -12.49 6.82
CA VAL A 69 1.42 -11.49 7.74
C VAL A 69 2.27 -12.19 8.80
N PHE A 70 3.59 -12.09 8.66
CA PHE A 70 4.54 -12.71 9.59
C PHE A 70 4.57 -12.05 10.98
N ALA A 71 4.33 -10.74 11.07
CA ALA A 71 4.39 -10.02 12.33
C ALA A 71 3.57 -8.72 12.29
N ARG A 72 3.02 -8.34 13.44
CA ARG A 72 2.49 -6.99 13.69
C ARG A 72 3.25 -6.37 14.86
N ARG A 73 3.68 -5.11 14.72
CA ARG A 73 4.23 -4.33 15.83
C ARG A 73 3.19 -3.32 16.31
N SER A 74 3.04 -3.21 17.64
CA SER A 74 2.27 -2.12 18.23
C SER A 74 2.95 -0.80 17.90
N ARG A 75 2.16 0.22 17.52
CA ARG A 75 2.68 1.58 17.29
C ARG A 75 3.11 2.27 18.58
N LYS A 76 2.57 1.84 19.72
CA LYS A 76 2.88 2.41 21.04
C LYS A 76 3.54 1.38 21.92
N THR A 77 4.53 1.82 22.67
CA THR A 77 5.15 1.03 23.74
C THR A 77 4.13 0.82 24.84
N TYR A 78 4.06 -0.41 25.34
CA TYR A 78 3.29 -0.73 26.53
C TYR A 78 4.18 -0.45 27.76
N GLY A 79 3.78 0.52 28.58
CA GLY A 79 4.41 0.80 29.88
C GLY A 79 3.53 0.25 31.01
N ILE A 80 4.14 -0.04 32.16
CA ILE A 80 3.44 -0.42 33.39
C ILE A 80 3.02 0.82 34.19
#